data_AF-A0A4R0RER2-F1
#
_entry.id   AF-A0A4R0RER2-F1
#
_cell.length_a   1.000
_cell.length_b   1.000
_cell.length_c   1.000
_cell.angle_alpha   90.00
_cell.angle_beta   90.00
_cell.angle_gamma   90.00
#
_symmetry.space_group_name_H-M   'P 1'
#
loop_
_entity.id
_entity.type
_entity.pdbx_description
1 polymer ?
#
loop_
_entity_poly.entity_id
_entity_poly.type
_entity_poly.pdbx_seq_one_letter_code
_entity_poly.pdbx_strand_id
1 'polypeptide(L)'
;MQSEFSWMLVLASVAWFSINGLQGIWIYYYVLVCVDPNPRNGVNATHTRFLVFKIFMFIVGAVVSIANSLILWAYFSDNLSSTYTYRPVGKHHNRCCSIVWLLFRILIILPLGLFSAIMPFCGGWIMVPIAQKWAWSHRCDSYAMYAILDARSTRDSATVPNVAHFYQTGNPRPLFTYSVNNGGDPDFWTFQLREFDQPRTMIPGDLDSTLQHIQYNFINETVTGNCTVPVASGSSITNSTACVSGTFNPNDWLSFNLTSHVPLTDTTTPVPASTALLRTVDKQWSFTTDAPSLILDTMDMETGLPQKTVLRTAVTKPEIVQS
;
A
#
# COMPACT_ATOMS: atom_id res chain seq x y z
N MET A 1 30.39 33.68 34.02
CA MET A 1 29.57 32.63 34.66
C MET A 1 28.16 32.52 34.08
N GLN A 2 27.39 33.62 33.99
CA GLN A 2 26.01 33.58 33.44
C GLN A 2 25.94 33.27 31.93
N SER A 3 26.95 33.68 31.15
CA SER A 3 27.05 33.37 29.71
C SER A 3 27.36 31.89 29.43
N GLU A 4 28.21 31.26 30.24
CA GLU A 4 28.59 29.85 30.07
C GLU A 4 27.44 28.90 30.41
N PHE A 5 26.66 29.22 31.44
CA PHE A 5 25.46 28.46 31.81
C PHE A 5 24.39 28.50 30.69
N SER A 6 24.24 29.65 30.02
CA SER A 6 23.32 29.78 28.89
C SER A 6 23.72 28.88 27.71
N TRP A 7 25.02 28.77 27.41
CA TRP A 7 25.49 27.92 26.32
C TRP A 7 25.30 26.42 26.60
N MET A 8 25.52 25.98 27.83
CA MET A 8 25.26 24.57 28.20
C MET A 8 23.79 24.19 28.04
N LEU A 9 22.87 25.08 28.42
CA LEU A 9 21.43 24.88 28.22
C LEU A 9 21.04 24.78 26.75
N VAL A 10 21.62 25.63 25.90
CA VAL A 10 21.40 25.58 24.44
C VAL A 10 21.91 24.27 23.87
N LEU A 11 23.13 23.86 24.21
CA LEU A 11 23.71 22.59 23.75
C LEU A 11 22.90 21.38 24.20
N ALA A 12 22.47 21.36 25.47
CA ALA A 12 21.61 20.30 26.00
C ALA A 12 20.27 20.23 25.25
N SER A 13 19.67 21.38 24.94
CA SER A 13 18.42 21.44 24.17
C SER A 13 18.61 20.94 22.74
N VAL A 14 19.69 21.35 22.06
CA VAL A 14 20.00 20.88 20.70
C VAL A 14 20.25 19.37 20.69
N ALA A 15 21.00 18.85 21.66
CA ALA A 15 21.23 17.41 21.80
C ALA A 15 19.92 16.65 22.02
N TRP A 16 19.05 17.17 22.90
CA TRP A 16 17.74 16.59 23.18
C TRP A 16 16.85 16.50 21.94
N PHE A 17 16.72 17.61 21.19
CA PHE A 17 15.95 17.62 19.94
C PHE A 17 16.55 16.70 18.89
N SER A 18 17.88 16.63 18.80
CA SER A 18 18.57 15.75 17.86
C SER A 18 18.29 14.27 18.16
N ILE A 19 18.34 13.86 19.43
CA ILE A 19 18.03 12.48 19.85
C ILE A 19 16.58 12.12 19.53
N ASN A 20 15.64 13.02 19.83
CA ASN A 20 14.22 12.79 19.52
C ASN A 20 13.95 12.75 18.00
N GLY A 21 14.63 13.60 17.22
CA GLY A 21 14.56 13.58 15.77
C GLY A 21 15.11 12.27 15.17
N LEU A 22 16.26 11.80 15.65
CA LEU A 22 16.84 10.52 15.24
C LEU A 22 15.92 9.34 15.59
N GLN A 23 15.25 9.38 16.75
CA GLN A 23 14.21 8.40 17.10
C GLN A 23 13.03 8.42 16.13
N GLY A 24 12.55 9.60 15.75
CA GLY A 24 11.51 9.75 14.73
C GLY A 24 11.92 9.12 13.39
N ILE A 25 13.16 9.33 12.95
CA ILE A 25 13.71 8.70 11.74
C ILE A 25 13.77 7.18 11.89
N TRP A 26 14.16 6.67 13.06
CA TRP A 26 14.23 5.23 13.33
C TRP A 26 12.85 4.58 13.23
N ILE A 27 11.84 5.18 13.87
CA ILE A 27 10.44 4.73 13.80
C ILE A 27 9.92 4.82 12.37
N TYR A 28 10.23 5.88 11.63
CA TYR A 28 9.84 6.02 10.24
C TYR A 28 10.34 4.85 9.38
N TYR A 29 11.62 4.49 9.48
CA TYR A 29 12.15 3.35 8.72
C TYR A 29 11.59 2.01 9.18
N TYR A 30 11.31 1.86 10.48
CA TYR A 30 10.62 0.68 11.00
C TYR A 30 9.22 0.53 10.37
N VAL A 31 8.42 1.59 10.41
CA VAL A 31 7.08 1.62 9.82
C VAL A 31 7.14 1.40 8.32
N LEU A 32 8.04 2.07 7.62
CA LEU A 32 8.23 1.92 6.18
C LEU A 32 8.51 0.46 5.81
N VAL A 33 9.39 -0.22 6.53
CA VAL A 33 9.69 -1.64 6.29
C VAL A 33 8.52 -2.57 6.61
N CYS A 34 7.72 -2.26 7.64
CA CYS A 34 6.53 -3.03 7.99
C CYS A 34 5.38 -2.86 6.99
N VAL A 35 5.32 -1.72 6.31
CA VAL A 35 4.30 -1.45 5.28
C VAL A 35 4.80 -1.90 3.90
N ASP A 36 6.07 -1.67 3.59
CA ASP A 36 6.80 -2.07 2.39
C ASP A 36 8.07 -2.88 2.70
N PRO A 37 7.95 -4.19 2.93
CA PRO A 37 9.12 -5.05 3.05
C PRO A 37 9.90 -5.17 1.75
N ASN A 38 9.30 -4.83 0.61
CA ASN A 38 9.90 -4.95 -0.72
C ASN A 38 9.77 -3.64 -1.51
N PRO A 39 10.84 -3.17 -2.19
CA PRO A 39 12.18 -3.79 -2.25
C PRO A 39 12.92 -3.71 -0.91
N ARG A 40 13.76 -4.71 -0.61
CA ARG A 40 14.54 -4.70 0.61
C ARG A 40 15.58 -3.58 0.57
N ASN A 41 15.66 -2.82 1.65
CA ASN A 41 16.61 -1.72 1.87
C ASN A 41 17.65 -2.11 2.93
N GLY A 42 18.51 -1.16 3.33
CA GLY A 42 19.56 -1.41 4.33
C GLY A 42 19.06 -1.93 5.69
N VAL A 43 17.82 -1.59 6.06
CA VAL A 43 17.19 -1.97 7.33
C VAL A 43 16.67 -3.41 7.31
N ASN A 44 16.12 -3.87 6.19
CA ASN A 44 15.50 -5.19 6.06
C ASN A 44 16.12 -6.11 5.01
N ALA A 45 17.36 -5.83 4.59
CA ALA A 45 18.13 -6.65 3.66
C ALA A 45 18.08 -8.14 4.01
N THR A 46 18.19 -8.48 5.30
CA THR A 46 17.96 -9.84 5.81
C THR A 46 16.97 -9.82 6.97
N HIS A 47 16.31 -10.96 7.23
CA HIS A 47 15.40 -11.10 8.37
C HIS A 47 16.14 -10.81 9.69
N THR A 48 17.36 -11.32 9.84
CA THR A 48 18.22 -11.08 11.01
C THR A 48 18.54 -9.60 11.19
N ARG A 49 18.85 -8.86 10.13
CA ARG A 49 19.11 -7.41 10.22
C ARG A 49 17.87 -6.65 10.68
N PHE A 50 16.69 -7.00 10.16
CA PHE A 50 15.45 -6.37 10.59
C PHE A 50 15.12 -6.68 12.06
N LEU A 51 15.33 -7.93 12.49
CA LEU A 51 15.13 -8.32 13.89
C LEU A 51 16.05 -7.53 14.83
N VAL A 52 17.33 -7.42 14.50
CA VAL A 52 18.30 -6.62 15.27
C VAL A 52 17.87 -5.16 15.32
N PHE A 53 17.52 -4.58 14.17
CA PHE A 53 17.04 -3.21 14.09
C PHE A 53 15.81 -2.96 14.97
N LYS A 54 14.82 -3.86 14.93
CA LYS A 54 13.61 -3.82 15.77
C LYS A 54 13.96 -3.84 17.25
N ILE A 55 14.82 -4.77 17.68
CA ILE A 55 15.24 -4.90 19.08
C ILE A 55 15.93 -3.62 19.57
N PHE A 56 16.90 -3.12 18.80
CA PHE A 56 17.60 -1.88 19.16
C PHE A 56 16.67 -0.67 19.21
N MET A 57 15.73 -0.55 18.26
CA MET A 57 14.72 0.51 18.29
C MET A 57 13.93 0.52 19.60
N PHE A 58 13.44 -0.63 20.07
CA PHE A 58 12.68 -0.71 21.32
C PHE A 58 13.54 -0.45 22.56
N ILE A 59 14.79 -0.93 22.60
CA ILE A 59 15.71 -0.68 23.73
C ILE A 59 16.03 0.82 23.83
N VAL A 60 16.47 1.44 22.73
CA VAL A 60 16.82 2.87 22.75
C VAL A 60 15.56 3.71 22.94
N GLY A 61 14.44 3.33 22.31
CA GLY A 61 13.14 3.94 22.49
C GLY A 61 12.68 3.94 23.94
N ALA A 62 12.86 2.84 24.68
CA ALA A 62 12.54 2.75 26.10
C ALA A 62 13.40 3.71 26.94
N VAL A 63 14.72 3.77 26.70
CA VAL A 63 15.64 4.68 27.41
C VAL A 63 15.27 6.14 27.15
N VAL A 64 15.01 6.51 25.90
CA VAL A 64 14.59 7.87 25.53
C VAL A 64 13.23 8.20 26.14
N SER A 65 12.28 7.26 26.15
CA SER A 65 10.96 7.45 26.77
C SER A 65 11.05 7.71 28.28
N ILE A 66 11.91 6.96 28.98
CA ILE A 66 12.17 7.17 30.42
C ILE A 66 12.79 8.55 30.64
N ALA A 67 13.82 8.92 29.88
CA ALA A 67 14.44 10.23 29.99
C ALA A 67 13.43 11.37 29.73
N ASN A 68 12.64 11.25 28.66
CA ASN A 68 11.59 12.22 28.30
C ASN A 68 10.53 12.33 29.41
N SER A 69 10.14 11.21 30.01
CA SER A 69 9.19 11.18 31.13
C SER A 69 9.75 11.87 32.38
N LEU A 70 11.04 11.65 32.68
CA LEU A 70 11.71 12.30 33.82
C LEU A 70 11.84 13.81 33.61
N ILE A 71 12.20 14.27 32.40
CA ILE A 71 12.26 15.71 32.09
C ILE A 71 10.87 16.34 32.20
N LEU A 72 9.85 15.68 31.64
CA LEU A 72 8.47 16.15 31.73
C LEU A 72 8.00 16.25 33.18
N TRP A 73 8.27 15.20 33.98
CA TRP A 73 7.93 15.16 35.39
C TRP A 73 8.65 16.25 36.18
N ALA A 74 9.96 16.42 36.00
CA ALA A 74 10.75 17.48 36.65
C ALA A 74 10.21 18.87 36.28
N TYR A 75 9.95 19.11 34.99
CA TYR A 75 9.38 20.37 34.51
C TYR A 75 8.04 20.68 35.19
N PHE A 76 7.11 19.73 35.26
CA PHE A 76 5.80 19.96 35.88
C PHE A 76 5.86 19.99 37.41
N SER A 77 6.71 19.19 38.05
CA SER A 77 6.90 19.19 39.50
C SER A 77 7.37 20.56 40.01
N ASP A 78 8.40 21.13 39.38
CA ASP A 78 8.96 22.43 39.76
C ASP A 78 7.96 23.57 39.49
N ASN A 79 7.24 23.49 38.38
CA ASN A 79 6.31 24.54 37.96
C ASN A 79 4.98 24.50 38.72
N LEU A 80 4.49 23.32 39.12
CA LEU A 80 3.27 23.19 39.92
C LEU A 80 3.54 23.49 41.40
N SER A 81 4.66 23.03 41.96
CA SER A 81 5.04 23.34 43.36
C SER A 81 5.29 24.84 43.60
N SER A 82 5.89 25.51 42.62
CA SER A 82 6.04 26.98 42.58
C SER A 82 4.69 27.72 42.57
N THR A 83 3.66 27.15 41.95
CA THR A 83 2.32 27.77 41.87
C THR A 83 1.52 27.60 43.17
N TYR A 84 1.77 26.54 43.96
CA TYR A 84 1.10 26.31 45.26
C TYR A 84 1.72 27.08 46.44
N THR A 85 2.95 27.55 46.33
CA THR A 85 3.57 28.46 47.33
C THR A 85 3.22 29.92 47.02
N TYR A 86 1.93 30.25 47.02
CA TYR A 86 1.48 31.63 47.04
C TYR A 86 1.81 32.25 48.41
N ARG A 87 2.99 32.87 48.52
CA ARG A 87 3.22 33.94 49.50
C ARG A 87 2.14 35.01 49.29
N PRO A 88 1.35 35.36 50.31
CA PRO A 88 0.55 36.57 50.23
C PRO A 88 1.49 37.78 50.26
N VAL A 89 0.94 38.93 49.88
CA VAL A 89 1.50 40.29 50.02
C VAL A 89 2.24 40.82 48.79
N GLY A 90 1.50 41.60 47.99
CA GLY A 90 1.95 42.97 47.73
C GLY A 90 2.19 43.42 46.29
N LYS A 91 1.97 42.61 45.25
CA LYS A 91 2.05 43.12 43.86
C LYS A 91 0.88 42.62 43.01
N HIS A 92 0.06 43.58 42.56
CA HIS A 92 -0.94 43.44 41.50
C HIS A 92 -0.27 43.07 40.16
N HIS A 93 0.33 41.89 40.08
CA HIS A 93 0.95 41.38 38.86
C HIS A 93 -0.10 40.56 38.09
N ASN A 94 -0.65 41.17 37.04
CA ASN A 94 -1.46 40.62 35.95
C ASN A 94 -1.92 39.15 36.06
N ARG A 95 -3.07 38.93 36.71
CA ARG A 95 -3.75 37.62 36.76
C ARG A 95 -4.01 37.02 35.37
N CYS A 96 -4.25 37.84 34.34
CA CYS A 96 -4.40 37.38 32.95
C CYS A 96 -3.15 36.69 32.40
N CYS A 97 -1.95 37.20 32.67
CA CYS A 97 -0.72 36.55 32.19
C CYS A 97 -0.52 35.16 32.81
N SER A 98 -0.87 34.99 34.10
CA SER A 98 -0.73 33.69 34.78
C SER A 98 -1.65 32.61 34.18
N ILE A 99 -2.89 32.95 33.85
CA ILE A 99 -3.85 32.02 33.22
C ILE A 99 -3.42 31.65 31.80
N VAL A 100 -2.97 32.61 30.99
CA VAL A 100 -2.48 32.34 29.62
C VAL A 100 -1.27 31.41 29.65
N TRP A 101 -0.34 31.61 30.58
CA TRP A 101 0.82 30.73 30.76
C TRP A 101 0.44 29.32 31.22
N LEU A 102 -0.55 29.19 32.11
CA LEU A 102 -1.08 27.89 32.52
C LEU A 102 -1.73 27.15 31.35
N LEU A 103 -2.57 27.84 30.56
CA LEU A 103 -3.22 27.28 29.38
C LEU A 103 -2.19 26.85 28.32
N PHE A 104 -1.16 27.66 28.06
CA PHE A 104 -0.08 27.28 27.15
C PHE A 104 0.64 26.01 27.60
N ARG A 105 0.94 25.87 28.90
CA ARG A 105 1.57 24.66 29.46
C ARG A 105 0.70 23.42 29.29
N ILE A 106 -0.59 23.54 29.56
CA ILE A 106 -1.52 22.40 29.48
C ILE A 106 -1.86 22.03 28.04
N LEU A 107 -2.06 23.01 27.16
CA LEU A 107 -2.53 22.76 25.79
C LEU A 107 -1.41 22.50 24.79
N ILE A 108 -0.19 22.98 25.06
CA ILE A 108 0.93 22.86 24.13
C ILE A 108 2.05 22.00 24.73
N ILE A 109 2.58 22.36 25.90
CA ILE A 109 3.76 21.68 26.46
C ILE A 109 3.43 20.26 26.91
N LEU A 110 2.30 20.05 27.59
CA LEU A 110 1.93 18.73 28.09
C LEU A 110 1.69 17.72 26.93
N PRO A 111 0.90 18.02 25.88
CA PRO A 111 0.72 17.09 24.77
C PRO A 111 2.02 16.79 24.03
N LEU A 112 2.86 17.82 23.78
CA LEU A 112 4.17 17.61 23.15
C LEU A 112 5.08 16.75 24.02
N GLY A 113 5.10 17.02 25.33
CA GLY A 113 5.88 16.25 26.30
C GLY A 113 5.43 14.79 26.39
N LEU A 114 4.12 14.55 26.45
CA LEU A 114 3.54 13.20 26.45
C LEU A 114 3.82 12.47 25.13
N PHE A 115 3.69 13.17 24.00
CA PHE A 115 4.03 12.63 22.69
C PHE A 115 5.50 12.21 22.63
N SER A 116 6.41 13.09 23.06
CA SER A 116 7.84 12.78 23.16
C SER A 116 8.11 11.65 24.16
N ALA A 117 7.37 11.53 25.25
CA ALA A 117 7.56 10.46 26.23
C ALA A 117 7.06 9.09 25.75
N ILE A 118 5.97 9.04 24.98
CA ILE A 118 5.31 7.78 24.58
C ILE A 118 5.85 7.26 23.24
N MET A 119 6.04 8.16 22.26
CA MET A 119 6.35 7.75 20.88
C MET A 119 7.67 7.00 20.69
N PRO A 120 8.78 7.32 21.39
CA PRO A 120 10.03 6.59 21.19
C PRO A 120 9.89 5.08 21.47
N PHE A 121 9.08 4.68 22.45
CA PHE A 121 8.84 3.27 22.75
C PHE A 121 7.62 2.69 22.01
N CYS A 122 6.48 3.37 22.04
CA CYS A 122 5.21 2.85 21.50
C CYS A 122 4.97 3.23 20.03
N GLY A 123 5.75 4.16 19.47
CA GLY A 123 5.47 4.76 18.17
C GLY A 123 5.46 3.74 17.03
N GLY A 124 6.34 2.75 17.05
CA GLY A 124 6.30 1.65 16.09
C GLY A 124 4.98 0.87 16.13
N TRP A 125 4.50 0.50 17.31
CA TRP A 125 3.23 -0.24 17.47
C TRP A 125 2.00 0.58 17.11
N ILE A 126 2.02 1.89 17.38
CA ILE A 126 0.90 2.79 17.06
C ILE A 126 0.87 3.10 15.56
N MET A 127 2.01 3.41 14.96
CA MET A 127 2.08 3.92 13.59
C MET A 127 1.97 2.83 12.53
N VAL A 128 2.47 1.61 12.79
CA VAL A 128 2.37 0.49 11.83
C VAL A 128 0.93 0.19 11.39
N PRO A 129 -0.05 -0.06 12.28
CA PRO A 129 -1.42 -0.37 11.85
C PRO A 129 -2.09 0.81 11.15
N ILE A 130 -1.80 2.05 11.54
CA ILE A 130 -2.31 3.26 10.87
C ILE A 130 -1.77 3.33 9.45
N ALA A 131 -0.45 3.15 9.28
CA ALA A 131 0.20 3.22 7.98
C ALA A 131 -0.21 2.05 7.08
N GLN A 132 -0.36 0.84 7.61
CA GLN A 132 -0.88 -0.32 6.88
C GLN A 132 -2.33 -0.10 6.43
N LYS A 133 -3.20 0.44 7.29
CA LYS A 133 -4.59 0.78 6.91
C LYS A 133 -4.65 1.86 5.83
N TRP A 134 -3.83 2.89 5.96
CA TRP A 134 -3.74 3.94 4.94
C TRP A 134 -3.23 3.38 3.61
N ALA A 135 -2.16 2.58 3.64
CA ALA A 135 -1.62 1.89 2.48
C ALA A 135 -2.66 0.97 1.82
N TRP A 136 -3.40 0.20 2.59
CA TRP A 136 -4.49 -0.65 2.09
C TRP A 136 -5.55 0.15 1.33
N SER A 137 -5.93 1.31 1.87
CA SER A 137 -7.02 2.12 1.30
C SER A 137 -6.60 2.98 0.11
N HIS A 138 -5.34 3.43 0.04
CA HIS A 138 -4.93 4.47 -0.91
C HIS A 138 -3.87 4.02 -1.92
N ARG A 139 -3.25 2.85 -1.79
CA ARG A 139 -2.21 2.41 -2.75
C ARG A 139 -2.75 2.16 -4.14
N CYS A 140 -4.02 1.80 -4.24
CA CYS A 140 -4.67 1.61 -5.52
C CYS A 140 -5.07 2.95 -6.16
N ASP A 141 -5.05 4.07 -5.43
CA ASP A 141 -5.50 5.37 -5.94
C ASP A 141 -4.62 5.90 -7.08
N SER A 142 -3.34 5.55 -7.07
CA SER A 142 -2.42 5.92 -8.16
C SER A 142 -2.64 5.14 -9.45
N TYR A 143 -3.39 4.03 -9.39
CA TYR A 143 -3.73 3.28 -10.60
C TYR A 143 -4.84 4.00 -11.33
N ALA A 144 -4.62 4.26 -12.62
CA ALA A 144 -5.57 4.98 -13.44
C ALA A 144 -6.88 4.18 -13.67
N MET A 145 -6.83 2.86 -13.48
CA MET A 145 -7.98 1.97 -13.64
C MET A 145 -8.04 0.91 -12.54
N TYR A 146 -9.26 0.46 -12.26
CA TYR A 146 -9.55 -0.76 -11.50
C TYR A 146 -10.54 -1.63 -12.27
N ALA A 147 -10.54 -2.92 -11.99
CA ALA A 147 -11.44 -3.88 -12.62
C ALA A 147 -12.33 -4.57 -11.59
N ILE A 148 -13.60 -4.74 -11.93
CA ILE A 148 -14.55 -5.57 -11.18
C ILE A 148 -14.78 -6.84 -11.99
N LEU A 149 -14.43 -7.99 -11.42
CA LEU A 149 -14.71 -9.31 -11.98
C LEU A 149 -16.13 -9.70 -11.56
N ASP A 150 -17.00 -9.87 -12.54
CA ASP A 150 -18.34 -10.40 -12.36
C ASP A 150 -18.37 -11.82 -12.94
N ALA A 151 -18.41 -12.80 -12.03
CA ALA A 151 -18.39 -14.21 -12.38
C ALA A 151 -19.79 -14.79 -12.23
N ARG A 152 -20.17 -15.66 -13.18
CA ARG A 152 -21.43 -16.39 -13.11
C ARG A 152 -21.48 -17.21 -11.82
N SER A 153 -22.62 -17.15 -11.14
CA SER A 153 -22.93 -18.04 -10.03
C SER A 153 -23.27 -19.44 -10.54
N THR A 154 -23.17 -20.44 -9.65
CA THR A 154 -23.66 -21.80 -9.93
C THR A 154 -25.18 -21.86 -10.14
N ARG A 155 -25.90 -20.79 -9.76
CA ARG A 155 -27.35 -20.66 -9.97
C ARG A 155 -27.71 -19.93 -11.27
N ASP A 156 -26.74 -19.33 -11.93
CA ASP A 156 -26.98 -18.56 -13.16
C ASP A 156 -27.04 -19.48 -14.37
N SER A 157 -27.77 -19.04 -15.39
CA SER A 157 -27.80 -19.73 -16.69
C SER A 157 -26.39 -19.87 -17.26
N ALA A 158 -26.11 -20.99 -17.93
CA ALA A 158 -24.85 -21.20 -18.66
C ALA A 158 -24.60 -20.12 -19.74
N THR A 159 -25.63 -19.38 -20.15
CA THR A 159 -25.55 -18.26 -21.09
C THR A 159 -25.04 -16.96 -20.47
N VAL A 160 -24.94 -16.87 -19.14
CA VAL A 160 -24.38 -15.70 -18.45
C VAL A 160 -22.85 -15.78 -18.54
N PRO A 161 -22.20 -14.83 -19.23
CA PRO A 161 -20.75 -14.84 -19.38
C PRO A 161 -20.08 -14.31 -18.11
N ASN A 162 -18.89 -14.83 -17.81
CA ASN A 162 -17.97 -14.18 -16.89
C ASN A 162 -17.42 -12.92 -17.55
N VAL A 163 -17.45 -11.78 -16.86
CA VAL A 163 -17.00 -10.50 -17.41
C VAL A 163 -16.08 -9.75 -16.44
N ALA A 164 -15.25 -8.89 -16.99
CA ALA A 164 -14.40 -7.97 -16.26
C ALA A 164 -14.73 -6.55 -16.72
N HIS A 165 -15.27 -5.75 -15.82
CA HIS A 165 -15.63 -4.36 -16.06
C HIS A 165 -14.48 -3.44 -15.61
N PHE A 166 -13.97 -2.61 -16.51
CA PHE A 166 -12.89 -1.68 -16.21
C PHE A 166 -13.43 -0.29 -15.94
N TYR A 167 -12.97 0.34 -14.88
CA TYR A 167 -13.40 1.66 -14.43
C TYR A 167 -12.20 2.60 -14.30
N GLN A 168 -12.43 3.88 -14.55
CA GLN A 168 -11.53 4.94 -14.14
C GLN A 168 -11.83 5.37 -12.72
N THR A 169 -10.80 5.69 -11.94
CA THR A 169 -10.96 6.28 -10.61
C THR A 169 -11.84 7.53 -10.68
N GLY A 170 -12.93 7.55 -9.90
CA GLY A 170 -13.91 8.66 -9.87
C GLY A 170 -15.03 8.56 -10.92
N ASN A 171 -14.99 7.61 -11.85
CA ASN A 171 -16.09 7.36 -12.79
C ASN A 171 -17.01 6.24 -12.28
N PRO A 172 -18.30 6.48 -12.05
CA PRO A 172 -19.22 5.46 -11.54
C PRO A 172 -19.64 4.43 -12.60
N ARG A 173 -19.28 4.62 -13.88
CA ARG A 173 -19.64 3.73 -14.98
C ARG A 173 -18.39 3.04 -15.55
N PRO A 174 -18.51 1.78 -16.01
CA PRO A 174 -17.41 1.12 -16.69
C PRO A 174 -17.05 1.86 -17.98
N LEU A 175 -15.77 1.82 -18.35
CA LEU A 175 -15.25 2.35 -19.61
C LEU A 175 -15.44 1.31 -20.73
N PHE A 176 -15.06 0.08 -20.44
CA PHE A 176 -15.12 -1.06 -21.35
C PHE A 176 -15.19 -2.38 -20.56
N THR A 177 -15.68 -3.41 -21.23
CA THR A 177 -15.92 -4.72 -20.64
C THR A 177 -15.20 -5.79 -21.44
N TYR A 178 -14.51 -6.68 -20.73
CA TYR A 178 -13.96 -7.92 -21.28
C TYR A 178 -14.85 -9.08 -20.88
N SER A 179 -15.06 -10.02 -21.80
CA SER A 179 -15.65 -11.33 -21.50
C SER A 179 -14.56 -12.36 -21.33
N VAL A 180 -14.77 -13.29 -20.39
CA VAL A 180 -13.86 -14.39 -20.09
C VAL A 180 -14.52 -15.68 -20.53
N ASN A 181 -13.86 -16.38 -21.45
CA ASN A 181 -14.36 -17.63 -22.00
C ASN A 181 -13.22 -18.64 -22.09
N ASN A 182 -13.53 -19.91 -21.89
CA ASN A 182 -12.59 -21.01 -22.07
C ASN A 182 -12.96 -21.90 -23.27
N GLY A 183 -14.04 -21.61 -24.00
CA GLY A 183 -14.40 -22.32 -25.22
C GLY A 183 -14.68 -23.82 -25.02
N GLY A 184 -14.90 -24.27 -23.77
CA GLY A 184 -15.00 -25.68 -23.40
C GLY A 184 -13.67 -26.38 -23.12
N ASP A 185 -12.54 -25.67 -23.25
CA ASP A 185 -11.21 -26.20 -22.97
C ASP A 185 -10.66 -25.59 -21.66
N PRO A 186 -10.46 -26.38 -20.59
CA PRO A 186 -9.96 -25.86 -19.32
C PRO A 186 -8.51 -25.33 -19.40
N ASP A 187 -7.75 -25.71 -20.44
CA ASP A 187 -6.34 -25.36 -20.60
C ASP A 187 -6.12 -24.05 -21.34
N PHE A 188 -7.16 -23.51 -21.99
CA PHE A 188 -7.09 -22.25 -22.73
C PHE A 188 -8.17 -21.28 -22.26
N TRP A 189 -7.73 -20.15 -21.71
CA TRP A 189 -8.65 -19.09 -21.29
C TRP A 189 -8.42 -17.84 -22.11
N THR A 190 -9.48 -17.28 -22.66
CA THR A 190 -9.44 -16.07 -23.46
C THR A 190 -10.24 -14.98 -22.78
N PHE A 191 -9.57 -13.86 -22.52
CA PHE A 191 -10.21 -12.60 -22.17
C PHE A 191 -10.31 -11.80 -23.45
N GLN A 192 -11.51 -11.52 -23.90
CA GLN A 192 -11.76 -10.80 -25.15
C GLN A 192 -12.58 -9.53 -24.86
N LEU A 193 -12.21 -8.45 -25.51
CA LEU A 193 -12.93 -7.19 -25.46
C LEU A 193 -14.34 -7.42 -26.01
N ARG A 194 -15.34 -7.19 -25.16
CA ARG A 194 -16.75 -7.39 -25.51
C ARG A 194 -17.32 -6.13 -26.13
N GLU A 195 -17.21 -5.03 -25.40
CA GLU A 195 -17.77 -3.74 -25.79
C GLU A 195 -17.10 -2.59 -25.04
N PHE A 196 -17.27 -1.38 -25.60
CA PHE A 196 -16.99 -0.13 -24.91
C PHE A 196 -18.29 0.37 -24.31
N ASP A 197 -18.36 0.41 -22.97
CA ASP A 197 -19.54 0.85 -22.22
C ASP A 197 -19.73 2.38 -22.29
N GLN A 198 -18.70 3.10 -22.72
CA GLN A 198 -18.72 4.53 -23.00
C GLN A 198 -18.22 4.84 -24.41
N PRO A 199 -18.67 5.95 -25.05
CA PRO A 199 -18.10 6.40 -26.31
C PRO A 199 -16.58 6.55 -26.19
N ARG A 200 -15.81 5.97 -27.13
CA ARG A 200 -14.34 6.04 -27.08
C ARG A 200 -13.79 7.47 -26.99
N THR A 201 -14.50 8.45 -27.54
CA THR A 201 -14.15 9.87 -27.45
C THR A 201 -14.18 10.42 -26.02
N MET A 202 -14.85 9.75 -25.09
CA MET A 202 -14.92 10.09 -23.66
C MET A 202 -13.89 9.34 -22.83
N ILE A 203 -13.24 8.33 -23.40
CA ILE A 203 -12.19 7.56 -22.74
C ILE A 203 -10.87 8.32 -22.94
N PRO A 204 -10.13 8.65 -21.87
CA PRO A 204 -8.80 9.22 -21.99
C PRO A 204 -7.92 8.36 -22.90
N GLY A 205 -7.14 8.96 -23.80
CA GLY A 205 -6.40 8.21 -24.82
C GLY A 205 -5.36 7.22 -24.25
N ASP A 206 -4.87 7.48 -23.04
CA ASP A 206 -3.99 6.61 -22.26
C ASP A 206 -4.72 5.39 -21.64
N LEU A 207 -6.05 5.43 -21.58
CA LEU A 207 -6.93 4.37 -21.07
C LEU A 207 -7.75 3.67 -22.16
N ASP A 208 -7.66 4.12 -23.42
CA ASP A 208 -8.33 3.47 -24.53
C ASP A 208 -7.67 2.10 -24.82
N SER A 209 -8.46 1.02 -24.68
CA SER A 209 -7.95 -0.32 -24.81
C SER A 209 -7.74 -0.68 -26.29
N THR A 210 -6.49 -0.77 -26.73
CA THR A 210 -6.15 -1.34 -28.04
C THR A 210 -6.13 -2.86 -28.03
N LEU A 211 -6.02 -3.48 -26.85
CA LEU A 211 -6.04 -4.93 -26.69
C LEU A 211 -7.43 -5.46 -27.08
N GLN A 212 -7.47 -6.45 -27.96
CA GLN A 212 -8.72 -7.09 -28.40
C GLN A 212 -8.95 -8.40 -27.66
N HIS A 213 -7.90 -9.18 -27.48
CA HIS A 213 -7.96 -10.36 -26.64
C HIS A 213 -6.59 -10.71 -26.09
N ILE A 214 -6.61 -11.41 -24.96
CA ILE A 214 -5.46 -12.04 -24.35
C ILE A 214 -5.84 -13.49 -24.00
N GLN A 215 -5.00 -14.42 -24.43
CA GLN A 215 -5.17 -15.85 -24.25
C GLN A 215 -4.09 -16.36 -23.28
N TYR A 216 -4.55 -17.12 -22.31
CA TYR A 216 -3.74 -17.86 -21.35
C TYR A 216 -3.71 -19.32 -21.77
N ASN A 217 -2.51 -19.86 -21.93
CA ASN A 217 -2.28 -21.29 -22.15
C ASN A 217 -1.68 -21.88 -20.87
N PHE A 218 -2.47 -22.69 -20.17
CA PHE A 218 -2.08 -23.30 -18.89
C PHE A 218 -1.20 -24.55 -19.05
N ILE A 219 -1.05 -25.10 -20.26
CA ILE A 219 -0.13 -26.22 -20.54
C ILE A 219 1.31 -25.71 -20.60
N ASN A 220 1.50 -24.61 -21.31
CA ASN A 220 2.82 -24.03 -21.56
C ASN A 220 3.14 -22.84 -20.64
N GLU A 221 2.20 -22.44 -19.78
CA GLU A 221 2.35 -21.28 -18.89
C GLU A 221 2.64 -19.98 -19.68
N THR A 222 2.03 -19.84 -20.86
CA THR A 222 2.24 -18.70 -21.77
C THR A 222 1.02 -17.81 -21.89
N VAL A 223 1.29 -16.53 -22.15
CA VAL A 223 0.28 -15.51 -22.45
C VAL A 223 0.55 -14.93 -23.83
N THR A 224 -0.49 -14.81 -24.64
CA THR A 224 -0.44 -14.11 -25.94
C THR A 224 -1.61 -13.17 -26.07
N GLY A 225 -1.44 -12.04 -26.73
CA GLY A 225 -2.52 -11.08 -26.93
C GLY A 225 -2.38 -10.30 -28.22
N ASN A 226 -3.53 -9.97 -28.80
CA ASN A 226 -3.65 -9.22 -30.04
C ASN A 226 -4.28 -7.86 -29.77
N CYS A 227 -3.79 -6.85 -30.46
CA CYS A 227 -4.28 -5.48 -30.39
C CYS A 227 -4.80 -5.03 -31.75
N THR A 228 -5.75 -4.11 -31.74
CA THR A 228 -6.14 -3.32 -32.90
C THR A 228 -5.19 -2.17 -33.11
N VAL A 229 -4.63 -2.08 -34.32
CA VAL A 229 -3.77 -0.98 -34.76
C VAL A 229 -4.44 -0.31 -35.97
N PRO A 230 -4.54 1.03 -36.00
CA PRO A 230 -5.03 1.75 -37.18
C PRO A 230 -4.18 1.41 -38.41
N VAL A 231 -4.82 1.14 -39.56
CA VAL A 231 -4.12 0.86 -40.82
C VAL A 231 -3.34 2.09 -41.32
N ALA A 232 -3.81 3.28 -40.95
CA ALA A 232 -3.13 4.56 -41.17
C ALA A 232 -3.51 5.54 -40.04
N SER A 233 -2.68 6.55 -39.78
CA SER A 233 -3.00 7.62 -38.81
C SER A 233 -4.34 8.27 -39.14
N GLY A 234 -5.26 8.31 -38.17
CA GLY A 234 -6.60 8.86 -38.35
C GLY A 234 -7.59 7.97 -39.12
N SER A 235 -7.20 6.75 -39.50
CA SER A 235 -8.12 5.78 -40.13
C SER A 235 -9.00 5.08 -39.10
N SER A 236 -10.28 4.91 -39.42
CA SER A 236 -11.21 4.07 -38.66
C SER A 236 -11.05 2.58 -38.96
N ILE A 237 -10.23 2.21 -39.95
CA ILE A 237 -9.93 0.82 -40.28
C ILE A 237 -8.77 0.36 -39.42
N THR A 238 -8.95 -0.74 -38.69
CA THR A 238 -7.95 -1.32 -37.79
C THR A 238 -7.60 -2.75 -38.19
N ASN A 239 -6.32 -3.11 -38.09
CA ASN A 239 -5.83 -4.48 -38.22
C ASN A 239 -5.56 -5.09 -36.84
N SER A 240 -5.79 -6.39 -36.71
CA SER A 240 -5.40 -7.16 -35.52
C SER A 240 -3.95 -7.64 -35.66
N THR A 241 -3.10 -7.26 -34.72
CA THR A 241 -1.68 -7.67 -34.68
C THR A 241 -1.31 -8.19 -33.30
N ALA A 242 -0.44 -9.21 -33.23
CA ALA A 242 0.13 -9.67 -31.97
C ALA A 242 0.89 -8.52 -31.29
N CYS A 243 0.52 -8.22 -30.04
CA CYS A 243 1.05 -7.07 -29.30
C CYS A 243 1.49 -7.41 -27.88
N VAL A 244 1.01 -8.52 -27.31
CA VAL A 244 1.42 -8.97 -25.98
C VAL A 244 1.88 -10.42 -26.08
N SER A 245 3.01 -10.72 -25.47
CA SER A 245 3.50 -12.09 -25.30
C SER A 245 4.19 -12.23 -23.95
N GLY A 246 4.21 -13.42 -23.38
CA GLY A 246 4.84 -13.61 -22.08
C GLY A 246 4.63 -14.99 -21.49
N THR A 247 5.07 -15.11 -20.24
CA THR A 247 4.86 -16.30 -19.42
C THR A 247 4.21 -15.93 -18.10
N PHE A 248 3.53 -16.88 -17.48
CA PHE A 248 2.97 -16.70 -16.14
C PHE A 248 3.22 -17.95 -15.30
N ASN A 249 3.54 -17.77 -14.02
CA ASN A 249 3.68 -18.89 -13.10
C ASN A 249 2.43 -18.92 -12.20
N PRO A 250 1.53 -19.90 -12.36
CA PRO A 250 0.34 -20.03 -11.52
C PRO A 250 0.61 -20.68 -10.15
N ASN A 251 1.82 -21.20 -9.91
CA ASN A 251 2.22 -21.87 -8.66
C ASN A 251 2.55 -20.85 -7.55
N ASP A 252 3.25 -21.29 -6.48
CA ASP A 252 3.67 -20.60 -5.23
C ASP A 252 3.32 -19.09 -5.07
N TRP A 253 3.66 -18.26 -6.05
CA TRP A 253 3.29 -16.85 -6.14
C TRP A 253 2.96 -16.49 -7.59
N LEU A 254 1.69 -16.16 -7.86
CA LEU A 254 1.22 -15.75 -9.17
C LEU A 254 2.11 -14.63 -9.73
N SER A 255 2.79 -14.90 -10.83
CA SER A 255 3.65 -13.93 -11.49
C SER A 255 3.48 -13.97 -13.01
N PHE A 256 3.70 -12.83 -13.65
CA PHE A 256 3.61 -12.63 -15.09
C PHE A 256 4.86 -11.90 -15.55
N ASN A 257 5.49 -12.43 -16.58
CA ASN A 257 6.53 -11.74 -17.33
C ASN A 257 5.97 -11.42 -18.71
N LEU A 258 5.54 -10.18 -18.90
CA LEU A 258 4.83 -9.74 -20.10
C LEU A 258 5.72 -8.80 -20.90
N THR A 259 5.82 -9.06 -22.20
CA THR A 259 6.40 -8.15 -23.18
C THR A 259 5.28 -7.59 -24.04
N SER A 260 5.23 -6.28 -24.14
CA SER A 260 4.20 -5.53 -24.87
C SER A 260 4.83 -4.68 -25.96
N HIS A 261 4.22 -4.70 -27.14
CA HIS A 261 4.59 -3.94 -28.33
C HIS A 261 3.47 -2.97 -28.72
N VAL A 262 2.66 -2.56 -27.75
CA VAL A 262 1.43 -1.80 -28.00
C VAL A 262 1.80 -0.45 -28.63
N PRO A 263 1.41 -0.18 -29.88
CA PRO A 263 1.49 1.17 -30.41
C PRO A 263 0.48 2.04 -29.65
N LEU A 264 0.92 3.18 -29.13
CA LEU A 264 0.00 4.21 -28.65
C LEU A 264 -0.91 4.60 -29.84
N THR A 265 -2.18 4.85 -29.56
CA THR A 265 -3.28 5.05 -30.52
C THR A 265 -3.00 6.07 -31.63
N ASP A 266 -2.01 6.95 -31.44
CA ASP A 266 -1.62 8.02 -32.38
C ASP A 266 -0.32 7.80 -33.16
N THR A 267 0.39 6.68 -32.98
CA THR A 267 1.71 6.51 -33.61
C THR A 267 1.80 5.28 -34.51
N THR A 268 2.04 5.50 -35.80
CA THR A 268 2.45 4.47 -36.78
C THR A 268 3.91 4.04 -36.63
N THR A 269 4.65 4.66 -35.70
CA THR A 269 6.02 4.30 -35.39
C THR A 269 6.07 3.06 -34.50
N PRO A 270 6.90 2.06 -34.81
CA PRO A 270 7.07 0.89 -33.96
C PRO A 270 7.56 1.32 -32.57
N VAL A 271 6.73 1.08 -31.56
CA VAL A 271 7.06 1.35 -30.16
C VAL A 271 8.03 0.27 -29.68
N PRO A 272 9.14 0.64 -29.01
CA PRO A 272 10.06 -0.35 -28.46
C PRO A 272 9.33 -1.26 -27.47
N ALA A 273 9.68 -2.54 -27.50
CA ALA A 273 9.10 -3.53 -26.60
C ALA A 273 9.29 -3.11 -25.14
N SER A 274 8.20 -3.08 -24.38
CA SER A 274 8.24 -2.86 -22.94
C SER A 274 7.98 -4.18 -22.24
N THR A 275 8.94 -4.60 -21.41
CA THR A 275 8.81 -5.81 -20.58
C THR A 275 8.48 -5.43 -19.14
N ALA A 276 7.43 -6.04 -18.59
CA ALA A 276 6.97 -5.84 -17.23
C ALA A 276 6.91 -7.17 -16.49
N LEU A 277 7.49 -7.20 -15.29
CA LEU A 277 7.34 -8.31 -14.34
C LEU A 277 6.28 -7.94 -13.31
N LEU A 278 5.11 -8.55 -13.41
CA LEU A 278 4.02 -8.43 -12.44
C LEU A 278 4.06 -9.64 -11.52
N ARG A 279 3.86 -9.44 -10.21
CA ARG A 279 3.78 -10.56 -9.27
C ARG A 279 2.90 -10.23 -8.09
N THR A 280 2.24 -11.23 -7.54
CA THR A 280 1.68 -11.15 -6.20
C THR A 280 2.83 -11.04 -5.20
N VAL A 281 2.67 -10.14 -4.24
CA VAL A 281 3.66 -9.94 -3.17
C VAL A 281 2.93 -10.03 -1.85
N ASP A 282 3.28 -11.03 -1.04
CA ASP A 282 2.93 -10.97 0.37
C ASP A 282 3.73 -9.84 1.02
N LYS A 283 3.03 -8.83 1.51
CA LYS A 283 3.64 -7.74 2.26
C LYS A 283 3.68 -8.06 3.77
N GLN A 284 3.28 -9.28 4.18
CA GLN A 284 3.22 -9.75 5.57
C GLN A 284 2.45 -8.78 6.47
N TRP A 285 1.37 -8.21 5.93
CA TRP A 285 0.52 -7.29 6.67
C TRP A 285 -0.18 -8.03 7.82
N SER A 286 -0.28 -7.39 8.97
CA SER A 286 -1.04 -7.92 10.08
C SER A 286 -2.52 -7.59 9.86
N PHE A 287 -3.32 -8.62 9.64
CA PHE A 287 -4.78 -8.50 9.56
C PHE A 287 -5.38 -8.88 10.92
N THR A 288 -6.46 -8.21 11.32
CA THR A 288 -7.16 -8.52 12.59
C THR A 288 -7.98 -9.81 12.52
N THR A 289 -8.20 -10.35 11.33
CA THR A 289 -8.97 -11.57 11.08
C THR A 289 -8.15 -12.48 10.16
N ASP A 290 -8.22 -12.25 8.85
CA ASP A 290 -7.43 -12.96 7.83
C ASP A 290 -6.98 -11.99 6.74
N ALA A 291 -5.90 -12.34 6.04
CA ALA A 291 -5.56 -11.67 4.80
C ALA A 291 -6.70 -11.88 3.79
N PRO A 292 -7.22 -10.82 3.14
CA PRO A 292 -8.20 -10.98 2.09
C PRO A 292 -7.58 -11.81 0.98
N SER A 293 -8.07 -13.04 0.86
CA SER A 293 -7.61 -14.00 -0.10
C SER A 293 -8.78 -14.41 -0.99
N LEU A 294 -8.46 -14.58 -2.26
CA LEU A 294 -9.38 -15.02 -3.28
C LEU A 294 -8.78 -16.30 -3.87
N ILE A 295 -9.54 -17.37 -3.75
CA ILE A 295 -9.25 -18.63 -4.42
C ILE A 295 -10.35 -18.79 -5.48
N LEU A 296 -9.95 -18.84 -6.74
CA LEU A 296 -10.81 -19.16 -7.85
C LEU A 296 -10.50 -20.60 -8.27
N ASP A 297 -11.47 -21.48 -8.13
CA ASP A 297 -11.38 -22.85 -8.60
C ASP A 297 -12.25 -23.03 -9.86
N THR A 298 -11.79 -23.84 -10.81
CA THR A 298 -12.68 -24.37 -11.85
C THR A 298 -13.69 -25.29 -11.21
N MET A 299 -14.92 -25.26 -11.71
CA MET A 299 -15.97 -26.18 -11.29
C MET A 299 -16.22 -27.21 -12.38
N ASP A 300 -16.38 -28.46 -11.97
CA ASP A 300 -17.00 -29.47 -12.80
C ASP A 300 -18.50 -29.18 -12.92
N MET A 301 -18.98 -29.04 -14.15
CA MET A 301 -20.37 -28.71 -14.43
C MET A 301 -21.32 -29.91 -14.21
N GLU A 302 -20.82 -31.14 -14.24
CA GLU A 302 -21.63 -32.34 -14.01
C GLU A 302 -21.73 -32.67 -12.51
N THR A 303 -20.62 -32.56 -11.78
CA THR A 303 -20.56 -32.94 -10.35
C THR A 303 -20.74 -31.75 -9.40
N GLY A 304 -20.60 -30.52 -9.89
CA GLY A 304 -20.66 -29.30 -9.07
C GLY A 304 -19.51 -29.16 -8.08
N LEU A 305 -18.45 -29.97 -8.24
CA LEU A 305 -17.28 -29.98 -7.36
C LEU A 305 -16.15 -29.12 -7.92
N PRO A 306 -15.37 -28.45 -7.05
CA PRO A 306 -14.18 -27.72 -7.48
C PRO A 306 -13.10 -28.69 -7.96
N GLN A 307 -12.50 -28.39 -9.12
CA GLN A 307 -11.44 -29.19 -9.74
C GLN A 307 -10.06 -28.55 -9.53
N LYS A 308 -9.77 -27.44 -10.20
CA LYS A 308 -8.42 -26.86 -10.29
C LYS A 308 -8.42 -25.41 -9.86
N THR A 309 -7.55 -25.05 -8.93
CA THR A 309 -7.32 -23.64 -8.57
C THR A 309 -6.67 -22.90 -9.75
N VAL A 310 -7.39 -21.92 -10.29
CA VAL A 310 -6.97 -21.04 -11.40
C VAL A 310 -6.33 -19.77 -10.88
N LEU A 311 -6.84 -19.25 -9.75
CA LEU A 311 -6.32 -18.05 -9.12
C LEU A 311 -6.23 -18.28 -7.62
N ARG A 312 -5.06 -18.03 -7.04
CA ARG A 312 -4.91 -17.95 -5.59
C ARG A 312 -4.18 -16.66 -5.27
N THR A 313 -4.89 -15.74 -4.62
CA THR A 313 -4.28 -14.53 -4.05
C THR A 313 -3.92 -14.72 -2.57
N ALA A 314 -4.24 -15.88 -1.99
CA ALA A 314 -3.76 -16.29 -0.67
C ALA A 314 -2.24 -16.49 -0.73
N VAL A 315 -1.47 -15.52 -0.21
CA VAL A 315 -0.01 -15.60 -0.19
C VAL A 315 0.52 -16.16 1.14
N THR A 316 -0.34 -16.21 2.16
CA THR A 316 0.01 -16.70 3.49
C THR A 316 -0.09 -18.22 3.50
N LYS A 317 1.06 -18.92 3.60
CA LYS A 317 1.04 -20.33 4.00
C LYS A 317 0.45 -20.40 5.41
N PRO A 318 -0.50 -21.31 5.70
CA PRO A 318 -0.88 -21.56 7.09
C PRO A 318 0.40 -21.85 7.87
N GLU A 319 0.59 -21.17 9.00
CA GLU A 319 1.62 -21.57 9.96
C GLU A 319 1.37 -23.04 10.26
N ILE A 320 2.31 -23.89 9.87
CA ILE A 320 2.36 -25.24 10.40
C ILE A 320 2.64 -25.02 11.88
N VAL A 321 1.57 -25.03 12.68
CA VAL A 321 1.68 -25.23 14.12
C VAL A 321 2.34 -26.60 14.24
N GLN A 322 3.66 -26.60 14.41
CA GLN A 322 4.37 -27.78 14.88
C GLN A 322 3.84 -28.02 16.29
N SER A 323 2.88 -28.95 16.38
CA SER A 323 2.44 -29.58 17.62
C SER A 323 3.58 -30.32 18.28
#